data_AF-A0A067JW71-F1
#
_entry.id   AF-A0A067JW71-F1
#
_cell.length_a   1.000
_cell.length_b   1.000
_cell.length_c   1.000
_cell.angle_alpha   90.00
_cell.angle_beta   90.00
_cell.angle_gamma   90.00
#
_symmetry.space_group_name_H-M   'P 1'
#
loop_
_entity.id
_entity.type
_entity.pdbx_description
1 polymer ?
#
loop_
_entity_poly.entity_id
_entity_poly.type
_entity_poly.pdbx_seq_one_letter_code
_entity_poly.pdbx_strand_id
1 'polypeptide(L)'
;MGIVDRLFVMIFDYLNENCKEELEVVQRQYPFETLKYLRNTLRLRYEEGIQMLKEAGAEIDPYEKLNTVVERKLSQLILEKYGAEFYMLHRCPLAARPFYTMPCYDDAKYSNSFDAFIRGEKIISGAQLSEESAKTCGIDVIFVNGKFCINPNLAEANDFSFSGLNIPRNRNNGVGSNVTLVNVDLLAGLNTLGISLARLDFAPYGGLNPPHIHPRATEILVVLKGTLYVGFVTSNPSRLFAKVLYPGDVFVFPIGLIHFQLNVAKTEAVAFAGLSSQNPGVITIANATFGSDPPINPDVLAKAFQLDKDVVAYLQKLFGGRN
;
A
#
# COMPACT_ATOMS: atom_id res chain seq x y z
N MET A 1 10.23 -8.98 -4.87
CA MET A 1 10.80 -10.28 -4.44
C MET A 1 11.23 -10.31 -2.97
N GLY A 2 11.95 -9.30 -2.44
CA GLY A 2 12.54 -9.39 -1.09
C GLY A 2 11.61 -9.35 0.13
N ILE A 3 10.32 -9.08 -0.03
CA ILE A 3 9.33 -9.30 1.04
C ILE A 3 8.93 -10.77 1.08
N VAL A 4 8.82 -11.41 -0.09
CA VAL A 4 8.34 -12.79 -0.23
C VAL A 4 9.31 -13.77 0.39
N ASP A 5 10.61 -13.66 0.09
CA ASP A 5 11.59 -14.59 0.66
C ASP A 5 11.74 -14.47 2.17
N ARG A 6 11.75 -13.24 2.70
CA ARG A 6 11.74 -13.00 4.16
C ARG A 6 10.51 -13.59 4.84
N LEU A 7 9.34 -13.50 4.20
CA LEU A 7 8.12 -14.12 4.72
C LEU A 7 8.26 -15.63 4.83
N PHE A 8 8.78 -16.32 3.81
CA PHE A 8 8.99 -17.78 3.88
C PHE A 8 9.99 -18.17 4.95
N VAL A 9 11.11 -17.47 5.06
CA VAL A 9 12.09 -17.72 6.11
C VAL A 9 11.45 -17.56 7.50
N MET A 10 10.69 -16.49 7.72
CA MET A 10 9.94 -16.30 8.97
C MET A 10 8.94 -17.43 9.25
N ILE A 11 8.23 -17.92 8.23
CA ILE A 11 7.31 -19.07 8.36
C ILE A 11 8.08 -20.32 8.78
N PHE A 12 9.19 -20.63 8.12
CA PHE A 12 9.98 -21.82 8.42
C PHE A 12 10.60 -21.75 9.82
N ASP A 13 11.10 -20.59 10.22
CA ASP A 13 11.63 -20.34 11.57
C ASP A 13 10.53 -20.55 12.60
N TYR A 14 9.36 -19.94 12.39
CA TYR A 14 8.23 -20.05 13.29
C TYR A 14 7.77 -21.49 13.46
N LEU A 15 7.62 -22.25 12.37
CA LEU A 15 7.23 -23.66 12.42
C LEU A 15 8.23 -24.51 13.21
N ASN A 16 9.53 -24.32 12.96
CA ASN A 16 10.58 -25.07 13.65
C ASN A 16 10.70 -24.72 15.15
N GLU A 17 10.43 -23.46 15.50
CA GLU A 17 10.56 -22.96 16.87
C GLU A 17 9.30 -23.23 17.71
N ASN A 18 8.11 -23.11 17.11
CA ASN A 18 6.84 -23.03 17.83
C ASN A 18 5.87 -24.19 17.54
N CYS A 19 6.11 -25.02 16.52
CA CYS A 19 5.17 -26.08 16.09
C CYS A 19 5.80 -27.48 16.15
N LYS A 20 6.70 -27.72 17.11
CA LYS A 20 7.45 -28.99 17.20
C LYS A 20 6.54 -30.18 17.47
N GLU A 21 5.55 -30.02 18.34
CA GLU A 21 4.62 -31.10 18.70
C GLU A 21 3.79 -31.55 17.48
N GLU A 22 3.28 -30.59 16.70
CA GLU A 22 2.53 -30.86 15.48
C GLU A 22 3.41 -31.50 14.41
N LEU A 23 4.65 -31.00 14.24
CA LEU A 23 5.61 -31.59 13.29
C LEU A 23 5.96 -33.03 13.66
N GLU A 24 6.12 -33.34 14.95
CA GLU A 24 6.35 -34.72 15.41
C GLU A 24 5.17 -35.65 15.12
N VAL A 25 3.94 -35.16 15.28
CA VAL A 25 2.73 -35.95 14.95
C VAL A 25 2.71 -36.30 13.46
N VAL A 26 2.98 -35.32 12.58
CA VAL A 26 3.06 -35.56 11.14
C VAL A 26 4.21 -36.51 10.80
N GLN A 27 5.38 -36.32 11.42
CA GLN A 27 6.57 -37.15 11.20
C GLN A 27 6.32 -38.64 11.49
N ARG A 28 5.51 -38.95 12.52
CA ARG A 28 5.15 -40.34 12.87
C ARG A 28 4.34 -41.03 11.78
N GLN A 29 3.48 -40.29 11.09
CA GLN A 29 2.62 -40.82 10.03
C GLN A 29 3.31 -40.79 8.65
N TYR A 30 4.06 -39.72 8.38
CA TYR A 30 4.76 -39.47 7.13
C TYR A 30 6.20 -39.04 7.45
N PRO A 31 7.18 -39.97 7.50
CA PRO A 31 8.56 -39.61 7.78
C PRO A 31 9.10 -38.58 6.78
N PHE A 32 9.58 -37.44 7.25
CA PHE A 32 10.23 -36.40 6.44
C PHE A 32 11.54 -35.89 7.07
N GLU A 33 12.44 -35.32 6.26
CA GLU A 33 13.60 -34.58 6.79
C GLU A 33 13.20 -33.13 7.08
N THR A 34 13.81 -32.50 8.09
CA THR A 34 13.66 -31.06 8.32
C THR A 34 14.11 -30.27 7.09
N LEU A 35 13.32 -29.27 6.71
CA LEU A 35 13.62 -28.42 5.55
C LEU A 35 14.97 -27.70 5.73
N LYS A 36 15.86 -27.84 4.75
CA LYS A 36 17.14 -27.12 4.70
C LYS A 36 16.96 -25.82 3.93
N TYR A 37 17.17 -24.68 4.58
CA TYR A 37 17.04 -23.37 3.94
C TYR A 37 18.08 -22.39 4.49
N LEU A 38 18.37 -21.34 3.72
CA LEU A 38 19.27 -20.27 4.12
C LEU A 38 18.46 -19.10 4.68
N ARG A 39 18.94 -18.48 5.76
CA ARG A 39 18.33 -17.24 6.31
C ARG A 39 18.36 -16.11 5.29
N ASN A 40 19.44 -16.03 4.52
CA ASN A 40 19.51 -15.23 3.30
C ASN A 40 19.18 -16.14 2.13
N THR A 41 17.92 -16.12 1.68
CA THR A 41 17.42 -16.99 0.61
C THR A 41 18.27 -16.89 -0.64
N LEU A 42 18.66 -18.06 -1.17
CA LEU A 42 19.38 -18.15 -2.43
C LEU A 42 18.51 -17.63 -3.57
N ARG A 43 19.01 -16.65 -4.30
CA ARG A 43 18.38 -16.08 -5.49
C ARG A 43 19.30 -16.29 -6.68
N LEU A 44 18.83 -17.04 -7.67
CA LEU A 44 19.58 -17.32 -8.90
C LEU A 44 18.89 -16.63 -10.07
N ARG A 45 19.68 -16.07 -10.98
CA ARG A 45 19.20 -15.69 -12.31
C ARG A 45 18.79 -16.96 -13.07
N TYR A 46 17.76 -16.86 -13.91
CA TYR A 46 17.29 -17.97 -14.73
C TYR A 46 18.44 -18.57 -15.54
N GLU A 47 19.27 -17.69 -16.09
CA GLU A 47 20.47 -18.00 -16.85
C GLU A 47 21.48 -18.84 -16.05
N GLU A 48 21.66 -18.53 -14.75
CA GLU A 48 22.54 -19.29 -13.86
C GLU A 48 21.98 -20.69 -13.59
N GLY A 49 20.66 -20.82 -13.44
CA GLY A 49 19.98 -22.11 -13.31
C GLY A 49 20.11 -22.97 -14.57
N ILE A 50 19.93 -22.36 -15.75
CA ILE A 50 20.14 -23.03 -17.04
C ILE A 50 21.58 -23.51 -17.18
N GLN A 51 22.55 -22.68 -16.79
CA GLN A 51 23.97 -23.03 -16.84
C GLN A 51 24.29 -24.25 -15.96
N MET A 52 23.78 -24.29 -14.73
CA MET A 52 23.92 -25.45 -13.84
C MET A 52 23.36 -26.73 -14.47
N LEU A 53 22.21 -26.63 -15.13
CA LEU A 53 21.58 -27.79 -15.77
C LEU A 53 22.37 -28.28 -17.00
N LYS A 54 22.92 -27.36 -17.80
CA LYS A 54 23.78 -27.69 -18.95
C LYS A 54 25.08 -28.36 -18.51
N GLU A 55 25.70 -27.87 -17.44
CA GLU A 55 26.89 -28.49 -16.84
C GLU A 55 26.60 -29.91 -16.33
N ALA A 56 25.37 -30.16 -15.88
CA ALA A 56 24.88 -31.48 -15.50
C ALA A 56 24.36 -32.32 -16.69
N GLY A 57 24.67 -31.94 -17.93
CA GLY A 57 24.35 -32.68 -19.15
C GLY A 57 22.88 -32.61 -19.60
N ALA A 58 22.11 -31.62 -19.16
CA ALA A 58 20.75 -31.41 -19.67
C ALA A 58 20.74 -30.56 -20.96
N GLU A 59 20.03 -31.01 -21.99
CA GLU A 59 19.74 -30.23 -23.18
C GLU A 59 18.49 -29.37 -22.93
N ILE A 60 18.68 -28.07 -22.75
CA ILE A 60 17.60 -27.13 -22.41
C ILE A 60 17.76 -25.86 -23.22
N ASP A 61 16.65 -25.42 -23.83
CA ASP A 61 16.53 -24.09 -24.42
C ASP A 61 16.50 -23.02 -23.31
N PRO A 62 17.45 -22.06 -23.28
CA PRO A 62 17.51 -21.01 -22.27
C PRO A 62 16.28 -20.08 -22.24
N TYR A 63 15.42 -20.10 -23.25
CA TYR A 63 14.25 -19.22 -23.37
C TYR A 63 12.90 -19.93 -23.21
N GLU A 64 12.91 -21.25 -22.99
CA GLU A 64 11.69 -22.01 -22.72
C GLU A 64 11.42 -22.17 -21.23
N LYS A 65 10.17 -22.48 -20.89
CA LYS A 65 9.74 -22.78 -19.53
C LYS A 65 10.31 -24.12 -19.06
N LEU A 66 10.91 -24.16 -17.87
CA LEU A 66 11.28 -25.44 -17.24
C LEU A 66 10.04 -26.30 -17.00
N ASN A 67 10.12 -27.57 -17.40
CA ASN A 67 9.15 -28.58 -16.99
C ASN A 67 9.51 -29.13 -15.60
N THR A 68 8.58 -29.85 -14.98
CA THR A 68 8.74 -30.37 -13.61
C THR A 68 9.95 -31.29 -13.42
N VAL A 69 10.31 -32.08 -14.44
CA VAL A 69 11.49 -32.98 -14.37
C VAL A 69 12.77 -32.17 -14.26
N VAL A 70 12.86 -31.09 -15.05
CA VAL A 70 14.01 -30.19 -15.06
C VAL A 70 14.06 -29.32 -13.80
N GLU A 71 12.91 -28.82 -13.32
CA GLU A 71 12.79 -28.08 -12.05
C GLU A 71 13.32 -28.92 -10.86
N ARG A 72 12.96 -30.21 -10.81
CA ARG A 72 13.47 -31.15 -9.79
C ARG A 72 14.96 -31.40 -9.91
N LYS A 73 15.49 -31.59 -11.13
CA LYS A 73 16.94 -31.75 -11.36
C LYS A 73 17.72 -30.51 -10.91
N LEU A 74 17.22 -29.32 -11.22
CA LEU A 74 17.84 -28.06 -10.78
C LEU A 74 17.87 -27.97 -9.26
N SER A 75 16.76 -28.31 -8.59
CA SER A 75 16.68 -28.29 -7.13
C SER A 75 17.66 -29.26 -6.48
N GLN A 76 17.87 -30.43 -7.07
CA GLN A 76 18.89 -31.37 -6.60
C GLN A 76 20.30 -30.76 -6.70
N LEU A 77 20.65 -30.17 -7.85
CA LEU A 77 21.95 -29.51 -8.04
C LEU A 77 22.15 -28.34 -7.05
N ILE A 78 21.08 -27.61 -6.74
CA ILE A 78 21.10 -26.52 -5.76
C ILE A 78 21.30 -27.06 -4.35
N LEU A 79 20.63 -28.15 -3.98
CA LEU A 79 20.84 -28.80 -2.68
C LEU A 79 22.28 -29.29 -2.54
N GLU A 80 22.84 -29.94 -3.55
CA GLU A 80 24.22 -30.44 -3.55
C GLU A 80 25.25 -29.30 -3.46
N LYS A 81 25.03 -28.20 -4.20
CA LYS A 81 25.98 -27.07 -4.28
C LYS A 81 25.87 -26.08 -3.12
N TYR A 82 24.66 -25.80 -2.65
CA TYR A 82 24.38 -24.71 -1.71
C TYR A 82 23.75 -25.18 -0.39
N GLY A 83 23.39 -26.46 -0.25
CA GLY A 83 22.75 -26.98 0.96
C GLY A 83 21.34 -26.44 1.21
N ALA A 84 20.64 -25.99 0.16
CA ALA A 84 19.34 -25.33 0.27
C ALA A 84 18.25 -26.06 -0.53
N GLU A 85 17.11 -26.33 0.11
CA GLU A 85 15.89 -26.87 -0.50
C GLU A 85 14.88 -25.77 -0.83
N PHE A 86 15.05 -24.56 -0.29
CA PHE A 86 14.30 -23.36 -0.63
C PHE A 86 15.18 -22.34 -1.36
N TYR A 87 14.76 -21.94 -2.56
CA TYR A 87 15.43 -20.91 -3.37
C TYR A 87 14.44 -20.20 -4.29
N MET A 88 14.89 -19.09 -4.87
CA MET A 88 14.15 -18.35 -5.89
C MET A 88 14.94 -18.26 -7.19
N LEU A 89 14.25 -18.51 -8.29
CA LEU A 89 14.75 -18.28 -9.64
C LEU A 89 14.11 -17.01 -10.17
N HIS A 90 14.89 -16.02 -10.60
CA HIS A 90 14.38 -14.74 -11.10
C HIS A 90 14.89 -14.45 -12.51
N ARG A 91 14.28 -13.47 -13.20
CA ARG A 91 14.53 -13.17 -14.63
C ARG A 91 14.11 -14.31 -15.56
N CYS A 92 12.94 -14.91 -15.36
CA CYS A 92 12.52 -15.99 -16.25
C CYS A 92 12.17 -15.47 -17.66
N PRO A 93 12.23 -16.31 -18.70
CA PRO A 93 12.00 -15.90 -20.08
C PRO A 93 10.62 -15.25 -20.26
N LEU A 94 10.58 -14.09 -20.90
CA LEU A 94 9.33 -13.33 -21.09
C LEU A 94 8.30 -14.15 -21.88
N ALA A 95 8.75 -14.89 -22.89
CA ALA A 95 7.89 -15.75 -23.72
C ALA A 95 7.19 -16.87 -22.92
N ALA A 96 7.73 -17.25 -21.76
CA ALA A 96 7.17 -18.27 -20.87
C ALA A 96 6.22 -17.69 -19.81
N ARG A 97 5.97 -16.38 -19.81
CA ARG A 97 5.20 -15.68 -18.79
C ARG A 97 3.86 -15.13 -19.32
N PRO A 98 2.88 -14.89 -18.45
CA PRO A 98 1.63 -14.26 -18.84
C PRO A 98 1.86 -12.88 -19.49
N PHE A 99 0.96 -12.49 -20.40
CA PHE A 99 1.08 -11.26 -21.20
C PHE A 99 1.28 -9.97 -20.39
N TYR A 100 0.83 -9.92 -19.13
CA TYR A 100 0.95 -8.75 -18.24
C TYR A 100 2.33 -8.62 -17.57
N THR A 101 3.29 -9.49 -17.91
CA THR A 101 4.59 -9.54 -17.22
C THR A 101 5.52 -8.46 -17.76
N MET A 102 6.06 -7.63 -16.86
CA MET A 102 7.03 -6.60 -17.20
C MET A 102 8.34 -7.22 -17.74
N PRO A 103 8.84 -6.80 -18.92
CA PRO A 103 10.16 -7.20 -19.43
C PRO A 103 11.30 -6.75 -18.51
N CYS A 104 12.45 -7.43 -18.57
CA CYS A 104 13.66 -6.94 -17.93
C CYS A 104 14.15 -5.65 -18.61
N TYR A 105 14.73 -4.75 -17.82
CA TYR A 105 15.16 -3.42 -18.29
C TYR A 105 16.39 -3.46 -19.22
N ASP A 106 17.18 -4.53 -19.13
CA ASP A 106 18.47 -4.73 -19.79
C ASP A 106 18.43 -5.79 -20.91
N ASP A 107 17.51 -6.77 -20.83
CA ASP A 107 17.31 -7.77 -21.87
C ASP A 107 15.82 -8.14 -22.00
N ALA A 108 15.20 -7.72 -23.11
CA ALA A 108 13.78 -7.91 -23.39
C ALA A 108 13.37 -9.39 -23.57
N LYS A 109 14.32 -10.32 -23.68
CA LYS A 109 14.02 -11.76 -23.71
C LYS A 109 13.64 -12.31 -22.33
N TYR A 110 14.06 -11.62 -21.26
CA TYR A 110 13.74 -11.96 -19.89
C TYR A 110 12.70 -11.00 -19.31
N SER A 111 12.19 -11.34 -18.14
CA SER A 111 11.14 -10.58 -17.48
C SER A 111 11.42 -10.34 -16.01
N ASN A 112 10.84 -9.29 -15.43
CA ASN A 112 10.86 -9.01 -13.99
C ASN A 112 9.92 -9.97 -13.24
N SER A 113 10.11 -11.27 -13.44
CA SER A 113 9.39 -12.38 -12.83
C SER A 113 10.31 -13.26 -12.01
N PHE A 114 9.70 -14.06 -11.12
CA PHE A 114 10.39 -15.02 -10.29
C PHE A 114 9.51 -16.24 -10.02
N ASP A 115 10.15 -17.38 -9.80
CA ASP A 115 9.55 -18.58 -9.24
C ASP A 115 10.25 -18.92 -7.91
N ALA A 116 9.48 -19.39 -6.92
CA ALA A 116 10.02 -19.91 -5.66
C ALA A 116 9.80 -21.42 -5.60
N PHE A 117 10.81 -22.13 -5.10
CA PHE A 117 10.83 -23.59 -5.07
C PHE A 117 11.05 -24.11 -3.65
N ILE A 118 10.36 -25.20 -3.30
CA ILE A 118 10.66 -26.03 -2.14
C ILE A 118 10.80 -27.47 -2.63
N ARG A 119 11.94 -28.12 -2.36
CA ARG A 119 12.16 -29.55 -2.63
C ARG A 119 11.85 -29.99 -4.07
N GLY A 120 12.24 -29.22 -5.08
CA GLY A 120 11.96 -29.57 -6.47
C GLY A 120 10.63 -29.07 -7.02
N GLU A 121 9.75 -28.56 -6.17
CA GLU A 121 8.42 -28.13 -6.56
C GLU A 121 8.28 -26.61 -6.53
N LYS A 122 7.74 -26.05 -7.61
CA LYS A 122 7.41 -24.62 -7.67
C LYS A 122 6.18 -24.34 -6.81
N ILE A 123 6.35 -23.45 -5.83
CA ILE A 123 5.28 -23.06 -4.90
C ILE A 123 4.71 -21.66 -5.20
N ILE A 124 5.48 -20.80 -5.87
CA ILE A 124 5.04 -19.45 -6.28
C ILE A 124 5.59 -19.14 -7.66
N SER A 125 4.78 -18.44 -8.48
CA SER A 125 5.19 -17.76 -9.71
C SER A 125 4.69 -16.32 -9.64
N GLY A 126 5.60 -15.36 -9.50
CA GLY A 126 5.28 -13.93 -9.37
C GLY A 126 5.93 -13.07 -10.46
N ALA A 127 5.37 -11.88 -10.69
CA ALA A 127 5.91 -10.93 -11.66
C ALA A 127 5.59 -9.48 -11.27
N GLN A 128 6.43 -8.55 -11.72
CA GLN A 128 6.03 -7.15 -11.85
C GLN A 128 5.03 -7.04 -13.00
N LEU A 129 3.91 -6.36 -12.73
CA LEU A 129 2.84 -6.15 -13.70
C LEU A 129 3.16 -4.95 -14.60
N SER A 130 2.84 -5.08 -15.90
CA SER A 130 2.94 -4.04 -16.92
C SER A 130 1.55 -3.68 -17.45
N GLU A 131 1.14 -2.43 -17.22
CA GLU A 131 -0.13 -1.90 -17.74
C GLU A 131 -0.09 -1.76 -19.26
N GLU A 132 1.04 -1.34 -19.82
CA GLU A 132 1.24 -1.22 -21.26
C GLU A 132 1.06 -2.57 -21.95
N SER A 133 1.70 -3.63 -21.43
CA SER A 133 1.58 -4.97 -21.98
C SER A 133 0.15 -5.50 -21.87
N ALA A 134 -0.56 -5.22 -20.77
CA ALA A 134 -1.96 -5.57 -20.63
C ALA A 134 -2.87 -4.87 -21.67
N LYS A 135 -2.67 -3.56 -21.88
CA LYS A 135 -3.41 -2.78 -22.87
C LYS A 135 -3.17 -3.28 -24.30
N THR A 136 -1.92 -3.61 -24.64
CA THR A 136 -1.60 -4.17 -25.98
C THR A 136 -2.31 -5.49 -26.26
N CYS A 137 -2.71 -6.23 -25.23
CA CYS A 137 -3.50 -7.47 -25.35
C CYS A 137 -5.02 -7.26 -25.26
N GLY A 138 -5.51 -6.02 -25.40
CA GLY A 138 -6.95 -5.71 -25.43
C GLY A 138 -7.62 -5.72 -24.05
N ILE A 139 -6.84 -5.57 -22.97
CA ILE A 139 -7.39 -5.41 -21.62
C ILE A 139 -7.30 -3.94 -21.23
N ASP A 140 -8.41 -3.24 -21.44
CA ASP A 140 -8.49 -1.78 -21.27
C ASP A 140 -8.41 -1.33 -19.80
N VAL A 141 -8.82 -2.19 -18.84
CA VAL A 141 -8.77 -1.86 -17.42
C VAL A 141 -8.46 -3.09 -16.57
N ILE A 142 -7.28 -3.09 -15.96
CA ILE A 142 -6.93 -3.99 -14.85
C ILE A 142 -6.92 -3.16 -13.57
N PHE A 143 -7.61 -3.63 -12.52
CA PHE A 143 -7.54 -3.01 -11.20
C PHE A 143 -6.61 -3.81 -10.30
N VAL A 144 -5.67 -3.12 -9.66
CA VAL A 144 -4.75 -3.70 -8.66
C VAL A 144 -4.85 -2.92 -7.36
N ASN A 145 -4.38 -3.50 -6.27
CA ASN A 145 -4.16 -2.74 -5.04
C ASN A 145 -3.01 -1.74 -5.27
N GLY A 146 -3.30 -0.44 -5.15
CA GLY A 146 -2.36 0.63 -5.47
C GLY A 146 -2.48 1.12 -6.92
N LYS A 147 -1.34 1.27 -7.60
CA LYS A 147 -1.26 1.67 -9.01
C LYS A 147 -0.20 0.83 -9.72
N PHE A 148 -0.32 0.70 -11.04
CA PHE A 148 0.76 0.16 -11.85
C PHE A 148 1.97 1.07 -11.82
N CYS A 149 3.14 0.47 -12.05
CA CYS A 149 4.39 1.19 -12.19
C CYS A 149 4.71 1.31 -13.68
N ILE A 150 5.21 2.47 -14.09
CA ILE A 150 5.81 2.64 -15.41
C ILE A 150 7.14 1.88 -15.51
N ASN A 151 7.68 1.74 -16.71
CA ASN A 151 9.04 1.25 -16.88
C ASN A 151 10.02 2.20 -16.17
N PRO A 152 10.86 1.72 -15.23
CA PRO A 152 11.76 2.59 -14.46
C PRO A 152 12.78 3.35 -15.33
N ASN A 153 13.09 2.87 -16.53
CA ASN A 153 13.97 3.57 -17.47
C ASN A 153 13.29 4.77 -18.15
N LEU A 154 11.95 4.82 -18.14
CA LEU A 154 11.17 5.93 -18.67
C LEU A 154 10.80 6.95 -17.59
N ALA A 155 11.15 6.68 -16.34
CA ALA A 155 10.84 7.56 -15.23
C ALA A 155 11.75 8.80 -15.25
N GLU A 156 11.15 9.97 -15.09
CA GLU A 156 11.85 11.25 -15.09
C GLU A 156 11.64 11.99 -13.75
N ALA A 157 12.43 13.03 -13.50
CA ALA A 157 12.32 13.83 -12.27
C ALA A 157 10.90 14.40 -12.05
N ASN A 158 10.18 14.65 -13.14
CA ASN A 158 8.81 15.16 -13.09
C ASN A 158 7.82 14.15 -12.50
N ASP A 159 8.06 12.84 -12.62
CA ASP A 159 7.21 11.79 -12.00
C ASP A 159 7.30 11.79 -10.47
N PHE A 160 8.38 12.37 -9.92
CA PHE A 160 8.69 12.42 -8.50
C PHE A 160 8.61 13.85 -7.91
N SER A 161 8.12 14.83 -8.67
CA SER A 161 8.02 16.21 -8.20
C SER A 161 6.60 16.77 -8.31
N PHE A 162 6.20 17.57 -7.31
CA PHE A 162 4.95 18.32 -7.33
C PHE A 162 5.23 19.76 -6.92
N SER A 163 4.78 20.72 -7.72
CA SER A 163 4.91 22.15 -7.45
C SER A 163 3.55 22.77 -7.13
N GLY A 164 3.55 23.81 -6.28
CA GLY A 164 2.36 24.61 -5.99
C GLY A 164 1.80 24.49 -4.56
N LEU A 165 2.36 23.64 -3.70
CA LEU A 165 2.00 23.60 -2.28
C LEU A 165 2.38 24.89 -1.52
N ASN A 166 3.24 25.74 -2.08
CA ASN A 166 3.53 27.06 -1.52
C ASN A 166 2.36 28.05 -1.71
N ILE A 167 1.46 27.80 -2.67
CA ILE A 167 0.37 28.70 -3.05
C ILE A 167 -0.84 28.47 -2.13
N PRO A 168 -1.28 29.48 -1.37
CA PRO A 168 -2.50 29.38 -0.57
C PRO A 168 -3.73 29.14 -1.44
N ARG A 169 -4.65 28.29 -0.96
CA ARG A 169 -5.91 28.04 -1.67
C ARG A 169 -7.07 28.90 -1.15
N ASN A 170 -8.10 29.02 -1.97
CA ASN A 170 -9.32 29.76 -1.63
C ASN A 170 -10.04 29.07 -0.47
N ARG A 171 -10.47 29.86 0.51
CA ARG A 171 -11.15 29.40 1.75
C ARG A 171 -12.57 29.96 1.86
N ASN A 172 -13.08 30.59 0.79
CA ASN A 172 -14.44 31.15 0.75
C ASN A 172 -15.46 30.02 0.54
N ASN A 173 -15.66 29.23 1.60
CA ASN A 173 -16.63 28.15 1.67
C ASN A 173 -17.22 28.08 3.08
N GLY A 174 -18.23 27.23 3.28
CA GLY A 174 -18.99 27.16 4.55
C GLY A 174 -18.18 26.77 5.78
N VAL A 175 -16.97 26.21 5.61
CA VAL A 175 -16.10 25.80 6.73
C VAL A 175 -14.87 26.70 6.88
N GLY A 176 -14.60 27.60 5.93
CA GLY A 176 -13.49 28.54 6.01
C GLY A 176 -12.11 27.87 5.95
N SER A 177 -11.97 26.71 5.29
CA SER A 177 -10.68 26.02 5.15
C SER A 177 -10.55 25.34 3.78
N ASN A 178 -9.32 25.02 3.38
CA ASN A 178 -9.05 24.20 2.21
C ASN A 178 -7.86 23.27 2.45
N VAL A 179 -7.99 22.02 2.02
CA VAL A 179 -6.92 21.01 2.08
C VAL A 179 -6.45 20.69 0.67
N THR A 180 -5.15 20.85 0.41
CA THR A 180 -4.49 20.40 -0.82
C THR A 180 -3.71 19.14 -0.52
N LEU A 181 -4.32 17.98 -0.76
CA LEU A 181 -3.68 16.67 -0.58
C LEU A 181 -2.88 16.28 -1.83
N VAL A 182 -1.59 16.03 -1.66
CA VAL A 182 -0.71 15.42 -2.67
C VAL A 182 -0.57 13.94 -2.34
N ASN A 183 -1.46 13.15 -2.91
CA ASN A 183 -1.47 11.69 -2.83
C ASN A 183 -0.92 11.07 -4.13
N VAL A 184 -0.94 9.74 -4.22
CA VAL A 184 -0.46 9.00 -5.41
C VAL A 184 -1.15 9.38 -6.72
N ASP A 185 -2.38 9.93 -6.67
CA ASP A 185 -3.10 10.34 -7.88
C ASP A 185 -2.58 11.68 -8.44
N LEU A 186 -1.99 12.53 -7.60
CA LEU A 186 -1.35 13.79 -8.03
C LEU A 186 0.18 13.68 -8.20
N LEU A 187 0.81 12.79 -7.43
CA LEU A 187 2.25 12.56 -7.48
C LEU A 187 2.53 11.06 -7.60
N ALA A 188 2.66 10.60 -8.86
CA ALA A 188 2.80 9.18 -9.20
C ALA A 188 3.99 8.50 -8.47
N GLY A 189 5.08 9.24 -8.27
CA GLY A 189 6.26 8.79 -7.53
C GLY A 189 6.01 8.38 -6.07
N LEU A 190 4.83 8.69 -5.50
CA LEU A 190 4.43 8.19 -4.17
C LEU A 190 3.98 6.72 -4.18
N ASN A 191 3.77 6.12 -5.35
CA ASN A 191 3.30 4.75 -5.46
C ASN A 191 4.29 3.79 -4.76
N THR A 192 3.75 2.90 -3.92
CA THR A 192 4.46 1.92 -3.07
C THR A 192 5.27 2.51 -1.90
N LEU A 193 5.41 3.83 -1.78
CA LEU A 193 6.22 4.47 -0.74
C LEU A 193 5.49 4.68 0.59
N GLY A 194 4.17 4.48 0.61
CA GLY A 194 3.39 4.50 1.86
C GLY A 194 3.30 5.87 2.53
N ILE A 195 3.49 6.97 1.78
CA ILE A 195 3.40 8.33 2.31
C ILE A 195 2.63 9.27 1.38
N SER A 196 2.05 10.33 1.95
CA SER A 196 1.51 11.48 1.23
C SER A 196 1.66 12.75 2.07
N LEU A 197 1.43 13.91 1.46
CA LEU A 197 1.57 15.21 2.10
C LEU A 197 0.33 16.06 1.81
N ALA A 198 -0.16 16.81 2.78
CA ALA A 198 -1.21 17.79 2.59
C ALA A 198 -0.79 19.16 3.11
N ARG A 199 -1.21 20.22 2.41
CA ARG A 199 -1.26 21.58 2.94
C ARG A 199 -2.68 21.92 3.36
N LEU A 200 -2.81 22.57 4.50
CA LEU A 200 -4.08 23.08 5.02
C LEU A 200 -3.99 24.60 5.16
N ASP A 201 -4.94 25.30 4.54
CA ASP A 201 -5.11 26.75 4.66
C ASP A 201 -6.42 27.04 5.41
N PHE A 202 -6.35 27.87 6.45
CA PHE A 202 -7.51 28.23 7.28
C PHE A 202 -7.78 29.74 7.23
N ALA A 203 -9.04 30.11 7.03
CA ALA A 203 -9.51 31.48 7.16
C ALA A 203 -9.42 31.96 8.62
N PRO A 204 -9.24 33.28 8.86
CA PRO A 204 -9.37 33.87 10.18
C PRO A 204 -10.75 33.60 10.81
N TYR A 205 -10.85 33.74 12.14
CA TYR A 205 -12.12 33.73 12.88
C TYR A 205 -12.93 32.42 12.74
N GLY A 206 -12.28 31.27 12.88
CA GLY A 206 -12.98 29.98 12.98
C GLY A 206 -12.94 29.11 11.73
N GLY A 207 -11.98 29.33 10.82
CA GLY A 207 -11.72 28.37 9.75
C GLY A 207 -11.53 26.96 10.32
N LEU A 208 -12.31 26.00 9.85
CA LEU A 208 -12.46 24.66 10.41
C LEU A 208 -12.15 23.62 9.34
N ASN A 209 -11.25 22.69 9.64
CA ASN A 209 -11.24 21.39 9.01
C ASN A 209 -12.13 20.48 9.87
N PRO A 210 -13.36 20.15 9.42
CA PRO A 210 -14.38 19.54 10.28
C PRO A 210 -13.96 18.17 10.82
N PRO A 211 -14.68 17.61 11.81
CA PRO A 211 -14.45 16.23 12.24
C PRO A 211 -14.41 15.26 11.06
N HIS A 212 -13.28 14.57 10.91
CA HIS A 212 -13.02 13.61 9.85
C HIS A 212 -12.12 12.47 10.32
N ILE A 213 -12.02 11.42 9.49
CA ILE A 213 -11.06 10.32 9.68
C ILE A 213 -10.27 10.03 8.40
N HIS A 214 -9.05 9.53 8.60
CA HIS A 214 -8.26 8.88 7.56
C HIS A 214 -8.32 7.36 7.78
N PRO A 215 -9.08 6.61 6.97
CA PRO A 215 -9.27 5.17 7.19
C PRO A 215 -8.00 4.34 6.97
N ARG A 216 -7.00 4.89 6.28
CA ARG A 216 -5.79 4.16 5.86
C ARG A 216 -4.48 4.82 6.27
N ALA A 217 -4.50 5.87 7.08
CA ALA A 217 -3.27 6.55 7.49
C ALA A 217 -3.35 7.19 8.88
N THR A 218 -2.22 7.17 9.58
CA THR A 218 -1.92 8.12 10.66
C THR A 218 -1.50 9.43 10.02
N GLU A 219 -1.86 10.55 10.66
CA GLU A 219 -1.45 11.90 10.25
C GLU A 219 -0.52 12.51 11.31
N ILE A 220 0.50 13.24 10.86
CA ILE A 220 1.30 14.14 11.69
C ILE A 220 1.25 15.55 11.09
N LEU A 221 0.78 16.51 11.88
CA LEU A 221 0.59 17.90 11.47
C LEU A 221 1.65 18.80 12.09
N VAL A 222 2.21 19.73 11.31
CA VAL A 222 3.05 20.83 11.77
C VAL A 222 2.41 22.17 11.39
N VAL A 223 2.33 23.10 12.35
CA VAL A 223 1.83 24.45 12.08
C VAL A 223 2.97 25.32 11.53
N LEU A 224 2.74 25.98 10.39
CA LEU A 224 3.71 26.93 9.82
C LEU A 224 3.34 28.39 10.11
N LYS A 225 2.05 28.71 10.24
CA LYS A 225 1.56 30.06 10.49
C LYS A 225 0.25 30.00 11.29
N GLY A 226 0.03 31.01 12.13
CA GLY A 226 -1.22 31.20 12.86
C GLY A 226 -1.32 30.32 14.11
N THR A 227 -2.55 30.06 14.56
CA THR A 227 -2.80 29.31 15.80
C THR A 227 -3.98 28.37 15.60
N LEU A 228 -3.75 27.08 15.83
CA LEU A 228 -4.76 26.04 15.61
C LEU A 228 -5.11 25.34 16.92
N TYR A 229 -6.39 25.29 17.26
CA TYR A 229 -6.91 24.33 18.21
C TYR A 229 -7.18 23.02 17.48
N VAL A 230 -6.46 21.96 17.86
CA VAL A 230 -6.56 20.65 17.22
C VAL A 230 -6.91 19.58 18.25
N GLY A 231 -7.50 18.48 17.81
CA GLY A 231 -7.67 17.32 18.66
C GLY A 231 -8.23 16.09 17.97
N PHE A 232 -8.14 14.95 18.65
CA PHE A 232 -8.78 13.69 18.26
C PHE A 232 -9.54 13.05 19.43
N VAL A 233 -10.49 12.18 19.09
CA VAL A 233 -11.30 11.43 20.06
C VAL A 233 -10.94 9.94 19.99
N THR A 234 -10.66 9.32 21.14
CA THR A 234 -10.39 7.87 21.20
C THR A 234 -11.66 7.03 21.04
N SER A 235 -11.50 5.75 20.70
CA SER A 235 -12.64 4.85 20.46
C SER A 235 -13.40 4.48 21.75
N ASN A 236 -12.71 3.98 22.78
CA ASN A 236 -13.33 3.61 24.06
C ASN A 236 -12.37 3.80 25.25
N PRO A 237 -12.67 4.73 26.19
CA PRO A 237 -13.79 5.67 26.17
C PRO A 237 -13.62 6.75 25.09
N SER A 238 -14.69 7.47 24.74
CA SER A 238 -14.67 8.60 23.80
C SER A 238 -14.00 9.85 24.39
N ARG A 239 -12.73 9.75 24.76
CA ARG A 239 -11.94 10.81 25.39
C ARG A 239 -11.33 11.72 24.32
N LEU A 240 -11.47 13.03 24.51
CA LEU A 240 -10.81 14.05 23.70
C LEU A 240 -9.37 14.28 24.16
N PHE A 241 -8.44 14.27 23.21
CA PHE A 241 -7.09 14.82 23.35
C PHE A 241 -6.98 16.05 22.44
N ALA A 242 -6.77 17.22 23.02
CA ALA A 242 -6.72 18.47 22.27
C ALA A 242 -5.67 19.44 22.81
N LYS A 243 -5.14 20.29 21.93
CA LYS A 243 -4.15 21.32 22.26
C LYS A 243 -4.24 22.50 21.28
N VAL A 244 -3.90 23.69 21.77
CA VAL A 244 -3.64 24.86 20.91
C VAL A 244 -2.17 24.83 20.47
N LEU A 245 -1.95 24.89 19.16
CA LEU A 245 -0.65 24.82 18.51
C LEU A 245 -0.26 26.17 17.92
N TYR A 246 1.04 26.47 17.99
CA TYR A 246 1.70 27.65 17.42
C TYR A 246 2.68 27.24 16.32
N PRO A 247 3.23 28.18 15.53
CA PRO A 247 4.19 27.85 14.48
C PRO A 247 5.39 27.06 15.01
N GLY A 248 5.68 25.93 14.37
CA GLY A 248 6.71 24.97 14.79
C GLY A 248 6.19 23.81 15.65
N ASP A 249 5.00 23.94 16.24
CA ASP A 249 4.40 22.85 17.01
C ASP A 249 3.89 21.72 16.10
N VAL A 250 3.95 20.49 16.64
CA VAL A 250 3.56 19.26 15.97
C VAL A 250 2.48 18.52 16.77
N PHE A 251 1.56 17.85 16.08
CA PHE A 251 0.54 17.00 16.70
C PHE A 251 0.23 15.78 15.83
N VAL A 252 0.05 14.62 16.46
CA VAL A 252 -0.20 13.34 15.77
C VAL A 252 -1.65 12.92 15.94
N PHE A 253 -2.26 12.45 14.85
CA PHE A 253 -3.60 11.89 14.81
C PHE A 253 -3.51 10.40 14.45
N PRO A 254 -3.82 9.49 15.40
CA PRO A 254 -3.77 8.05 15.14
C PRO A 254 -4.76 7.63 14.03
N ILE A 255 -4.35 6.62 13.24
CA ILE A 255 -5.15 6.08 12.14
C ILE A 255 -6.61 5.78 12.56
N GLY A 256 -7.55 6.22 11.72
CA GLY A 256 -8.97 5.94 11.89
C GLY A 256 -9.68 6.69 13.03
N LEU A 257 -9.01 7.53 13.80
CA LEU A 257 -9.65 8.31 14.87
C LEU A 257 -10.23 9.62 14.35
N ILE A 258 -11.41 9.99 14.86
CA ILE A 258 -12.06 11.27 14.55
C ILE A 258 -11.18 12.40 15.06
N HIS A 259 -10.81 13.31 14.19
CA HIS A 259 -10.02 14.48 14.53
C HIS A 259 -10.42 15.71 13.72
N PHE A 260 -9.95 16.88 14.16
CA PHE A 260 -10.32 18.18 13.59
C PHE A 260 -9.22 19.21 13.83
N GLN A 261 -9.26 20.32 13.08
CA GLN A 261 -8.45 21.51 13.32
C GLN A 261 -9.30 22.76 13.18
N LEU A 262 -9.21 23.67 14.15
CA LEU A 262 -9.93 24.94 14.18
C LEU A 262 -8.95 26.10 14.33
N ASN A 263 -9.02 27.06 13.42
CA ASN A 263 -8.30 28.31 13.56
C ASN A 263 -9.00 29.24 14.55
N VAL A 264 -8.43 29.35 15.75
CA VAL A 264 -8.97 30.18 16.84
C VAL A 264 -8.42 31.61 16.82
N ALA A 265 -7.53 31.92 15.88
CA ALA A 265 -6.93 33.25 15.76
C ALA A 265 -7.74 34.19 14.85
N LYS A 266 -7.45 35.48 14.99
CA LYS A 266 -7.96 36.57 14.13
C LYS A 266 -7.19 36.72 12.81
N THR A 267 -6.20 35.85 12.59
CA THR A 267 -5.36 35.81 11.39
C THR A 267 -5.51 34.46 10.72
N GLU A 268 -5.14 34.37 9.45
CA GLU A 268 -5.08 33.09 8.74
C GLU A 268 -4.05 32.15 9.37
N ALA A 269 -4.26 30.84 9.20
CA ALA A 269 -3.34 29.81 9.64
C ALA A 269 -3.00 28.87 8.48
N VAL A 270 -1.78 28.32 8.51
CA VAL A 270 -1.27 27.37 7.52
C VAL A 270 -0.58 26.23 8.27
N ALA A 271 -0.88 25.01 7.87
CA ALA A 271 -0.24 23.81 8.39
C ALA A 271 0.08 22.81 7.27
N PHE A 272 1.03 21.92 7.53
CA PHE A 272 1.31 20.77 6.68
C PHE A 272 1.09 19.49 7.45
N ALA A 273 0.57 18.48 6.78
CA ALA A 273 0.29 17.17 7.32
C ALA A 273 1.00 16.10 6.50
N GLY A 274 1.82 15.27 7.14
CA GLY A 274 2.34 14.03 6.55
C GLY A 274 1.43 12.88 6.92
N LEU A 275 1.12 12.00 5.97
CA LEU A 275 0.24 10.85 6.19
C LEU A 275 0.95 9.55 5.84
N SER A 276 0.78 8.51 6.67
CA SER A 276 1.43 7.21 6.53
C SER A 276 0.76 6.29 5.48
N SER A 277 0.29 6.86 4.37
CA SER A 277 -0.21 6.13 3.21
C SER A 277 -0.12 6.97 1.95
N GLN A 278 0.14 6.33 0.81
CA GLN A 278 0.09 6.97 -0.51
C GLN A 278 -1.32 7.43 -0.88
N ASN A 279 -2.35 6.84 -0.26
CA ASN A 279 -3.74 7.21 -0.41
C ASN A 279 -4.46 7.06 0.95
N PRO A 280 -4.44 8.09 1.81
CA PRO A 280 -4.98 8.02 3.16
C PRO A 280 -6.52 7.85 3.17
N GLY A 281 -7.19 8.36 2.13
CA GLY A 281 -8.64 8.54 2.11
C GLY A 281 -9.10 9.59 3.11
N VAL A 282 -10.30 10.12 2.96
CA VAL A 282 -10.90 11.04 3.92
C VAL A 282 -12.38 10.75 4.04
N ILE A 283 -12.88 10.73 5.28
CA ILE A 283 -14.31 10.63 5.56
C ILE A 283 -14.66 11.78 6.50
N THR A 284 -15.25 12.83 5.94
CA THR A 284 -15.82 13.94 6.72
C THR A 284 -17.11 13.45 7.38
N ILE A 285 -17.17 13.47 8.71
CA ILE A 285 -18.21 12.77 9.48
C ILE A 285 -19.61 13.28 9.12
N ALA A 286 -19.81 14.60 9.07
CA ALA A 286 -21.12 15.17 8.75
C ALA A 286 -21.56 14.83 7.31
N ASN A 287 -20.66 14.93 6.33
CA ASN A 287 -20.96 14.61 4.93
C ASN A 287 -21.26 13.13 4.75
N ALA A 288 -20.48 12.23 5.36
CA ALA A 288 -20.72 10.79 5.24
C ALA A 288 -22.02 10.34 5.95
N THR A 289 -22.39 11.02 7.03
CA THR A 289 -23.58 10.67 7.82
C THR A 289 -24.86 11.26 7.23
N PHE A 290 -24.85 12.55 6.89
CA PHE A 290 -26.04 13.28 6.46
C PHE A 290 -26.06 13.59 4.96
N GLY A 291 -24.91 13.57 4.27
CA GLY A 291 -24.80 13.88 2.84
C GLY A 291 -24.42 12.69 1.95
N SER A 292 -24.59 11.45 2.42
CA SER A 292 -24.33 10.27 1.58
C SER A 292 -25.31 10.18 0.41
N ASP A 293 -24.87 9.56 -0.69
CA ASP A 293 -25.72 9.24 -1.84
C ASP A 293 -25.61 7.74 -2.16
N PRO A 294 -26.70 6.95 -2.03
CA PRO A 294 -28.01 7.35 -1.51
C PRO A 294 -27.98 7.77 -0.03
N PRO A 295 -28.95 8.58 0.44
CA PRO A 295 -29.00 9.02 1.84
C PRO A 295 -29.27 7.84 2.79
N ILE A 296 -28.64 7.87 3.97
CA ILE A 296 -28.95 6.92 5.05
C ILE A 296 -30.43 7.06 5.45
N ASN A 297 -31.07 5.93 5.76
CA ASN A 297 -32.47 5.92 6.20
C ASN A 297 -32.67 6.89 7.39
N PRO A 298 -33.60 7.86 7.29
CA PRO A 298 -33.85 8.84 8.36
C PRO A 298 -34.21 8.22 9.71
N ASP A 299 -34.87 7.06 9.73
CA ASP A 299 -35.17 6.31 10.97
C ASP A 299 -33.91 5.88 11.71
N VAL A 300 -32.88 5.44 10.97
CA VAL A 300 -31.59 5.04 11.54
C VAL A 300 -30.92 6.23 12.19
N LEU A 301 -30.86 7.37 11.49
CA LEU A 301 -30.21 8.58 11.99
C LEU A 301 -30.99 9.22 13.14
N ALA A 302 -32.32 9.28 13.07
CA ALA A 302 -33.17 9.79 14.14
C ALA A 302 -32.94 9.01 15.43
N LYS A 303 -32.90 7.68 15.33
CA LYS A 303 -32.64 6.82 16.49
C LYS A 303 -31.21 6.92 16.99
N ALA A 304 -30.22 6.95 16.09
CA ALA A 304 -28.80 6.99 16.45
C ALA A 304 -28.39 8.32 17.11
N PHE A 305 -28.88 9.44 16.58
CA PHE A 305 -28.55 10.78 17.08
C PHE A 305 -29.56 11.30 18.12
N GLN A 306 -30.64 10.54 18.39
CA GLN A 306 -31.72 10.93 19.30
C GLN A 306 -32.37 12.26 18.88
N LEU A 307 -32.66 12.38 17.58
CA LEU A 307 -33.25 13.56 16.95
C LEU A 307 -34.62 13.23 16.36
N ASP A 308 -35.44 14.26 16.20
CA ASP A 308 -36.65 14.17 15.39
C ASP A 308 -36.31 13.95 13.91
N LYS A 309 -37.16 13.21 13.21
CA LYS A 309 -36.98 12.94 11.77
C LYS A 309 -36.90 14.21 10.93
N ASP A 310 -37.63 15.26 11.31
CA ASP A 310 -37.61 16.53 10.60
C ASP A 310 -36.25 17.23 10.73
N VAL A 311 -35.59 17.11 11.89
CA VAL A 311 -34.22 17.60 12.10
C VAL A 311 -33.24 16.80 11.25
N VAL A 312 -33.39 15.47 11.19
CA VAL A 312 -32.58 14.62 10.31
C VAL A 312 -32.75 15.01 8.86
N ALA A 313 -33.99 15.18 8.38
CA ALA A 313 -34.27 15.60 7.01
C ALA A 313 -33.68 16.98 6.70
N TYR A 314 -33.74 17.90 7.66
CA TYR A 314 -33.07 19.21 7.54
C TYR A 314 -31.56 19.07 7.39
N LEU A 315 -30.90 18.28 8.25
CA LEU A 315 -29.46 18.04 8.15
C LEU A 315 -29.10 17.35 6.83
N GLN A 316 -29.88 16.36 6.40
CA GLN A 316 -29.67 15.69 5.11
C GLN A 316 -29.82 16.64 3.93
N LYS A 317 -30.73 17.61 4.01
CA LYS A 317 -30.83 18.67 2.99
C LYS A 317 -29.64 19.62 3.01
N LEU A 318 -29.14 19.96 4.20
CA LEU A 318 -27.99 20.84 4.39
C LEU A 318 -26.69 20.24 3.81
N PHE A 319 -26.48 18.93 4.00
CA PHE A 319 -25.25 18.24 3.57
C PHE A 319 -25.39 17.46 2.26
N GLY A 320 -26.61 17.07 1.86
CA GLY A 320 -26.90 16.31 0.63
C GLY A 320 -27.25 17.19 -0.58
N GLY A 321 -27.38 18.50 -0.40
CA GLY A 321 -27.42 19.45 -1.51
C GLY A 321 -26.07 19.47 -2.21
N ARG A 322 -26.01 18.93 -3.44
CA ARG A 322 -24.81 18.86 -4.29
C ARG A 322 -23.95 20.12 -4.20
N ASN A 323 -22.67 19.95 -3.86
CA ASN A 323 -21.59 20.78 -4.43
C ASN A 323 -21.44 20.42 -5.91
#